data_AF-A0A6N7A9E4-F1
#
_entry.id   AF-A0A6N7A9E4-F1
#
_cell.length_a   1.000
_cell.length_b   1.000
_cell.length_c   1.000
_cell.angle_alpha   90.00
_cell.angle_beta   90.00
_cell.angle_gamma   90.00
#
_symmetry.space_group_name_H-M   'P 1'
#
loop_
_entity.id
_entity.type
_entity.pdbx_description
1 polymer ?
#
loop_
_entity_poly.entity_id
_entity_poly.type
_entity_poly.pdbx_seq_one_letter_code
_entity_poly.pdbx_strand_id
1 'polypeptide(L)'
;MSLKFLLGILNSSLATFVIKAIALDLTEGAFTKFRTNQLARLPIHLINFSDPSEKAAHDKMVGLVEQMLALHRRLPAVRTPGEKEMLQRQVESTDGQIDRLVYQLYGLTEEEIKIVEGK
;
A
#
# COMPACT_ATOMS: atom_id res chain seq x y z
N MET A 1 13.30 1.63 11.27
CA MET A 1 12.34 1.36 10.17
C MET A 1 11.73 -0.03 10.39
N SER A 2 10.41 -0.13 10.51
CA SER A 2 9.72 -1.42 10.71
C SER A 2 9.47 -2.12 9.37
N LEU A 3 9.60 -3.46 9.31
CA LEU A 3 9.22 -4.25 8.12
C LEU A 3 7.75 -4.05 7.75
N LYS A 4 6.90 -3.78 8.74
CA LYS A 4 5.46 -3.53 8.55
C LYS A 4 5.21 -2.22 7.80
N PHE A 5 6.05 -1.20 8.02
CA PHE A 5 5.97 0.06 7.30
C PHE A 5 6.26 -0.14 5.81
N LEU A 6 7.34 -0.87 5.49
CA LEU A 6 7.68 -1.22 4.11
C LEU A 6 6.55 -2.04 3.46
N LEU A 7 5.95 -2.98 4.20
CA LEU A 7 4.82 -3.76 3.72
C LEU A 7 3.60 -2.88 3.38
N GLY A 8 3.34 -1.82 4.16
CA GLY A 8 2.29 -0.85 3.89
C GLY A 8 2.53 -0.08 2.59
N ILE A 9 3.75 0.46 2.41
CA ILE A 9 4.11 1.16 1.16
C ILE A 9 3.97 0.24 -0.04
N LEU A 10 4.52 -0.98 0.02
CA LEU A 10 4.55 -1.90 -1.11
C LEU A 10 3.16 -2.40 -1.53
N ASN A 11 2.21 -2.49 -0.59
CA ASN A 11 0.83 -2.88 -0.89
C ASN A 11 -0.07 -1.70 -1.27
N SER A 12 0.45 -0.47 -1.33
CA SER A 12 -0.36 0.69 -1.72
C SER A 12 -0.65 0.75 -3.22
N SER A 13 -1.75 1.42 -3.55
CA SER A 13 -2.12 1.78 -4.92
C SER A 13 -1.03 2.62 -5.61
N LEU A 14 -0.35 3.52 -4.89
CA LEU A 14 0.78 4.28 -5.42
C LEU A 14 1.94 3.37 -5.85
N ALA A 15 2.34 2.43 -5.00
CA ALA A 15 3.40 1.48 -5.34
C ALA A 15 3.01 0.65 -6.57
N THR A 16 1.76 0.19 -6.63
CA THR A 16 1.22 -0.54 -7.79
C THR A 16 1.28 0.31 -9.07
N PHE A 17 0.90 1.58 -9.00
CA PHE A 17 0.96 2.52 -10.12
C PHE A 17 2.40 2.72 -10.60
N VAL A 18 3.35 2.98 -9.70
CA VAL A 18 4.77 3.17 -10.04
C VAL A 18 5.37 1.89 -10.63
N ILE A 19 5.05 0.73 -10.06
CA ILE A 19 5.46 -0.59 -10.56
C ILE A 19 4.95 -0.77 -12.00
N LYS A 20 3.67 -0.47 -12.25
CA LYS A 20 3.09 -0.53 -13.59
C LYS A 20 3.79 0.44 -14.54
N ALA A 21 4.03 1.69 -14.14
CA ALA A 21 4.73 2.66 -14.98
C ALA A 21 6.16 2.20 -15.34
N ILE A 22 6.91 1.66 -14.38
CA ILE A 22 8.28 1.14 -14.62
C ILE A 22 8.26 -0.13 -15.48
N ALA A 23 7.23 -0.97 -15.34
CA ALA A 23 7.12 -2.26 -16.02
C ALA A 23 6.51 -2.17 -17.43
N LEU A 24 5.52 -1.29 -17.63
CA LEU A 24 4.82 -1.07 -18.90
C LEU A 24 5.74 -0.50 -19.98
N ASP A 25 6.80 0.20 -19.59
CA ASP A 25 7.86 0.65 -20.51
C ASP A 25 8.53 -0.51 -21.28
N LEU A 26 8.35 -1.78 -20.88
CA LEU A 26 9.22 -2.86 -21.35
C LEU A 26 8.54 -4.08 -21.98
N THR A 27 7.26 -4.38 -21.73
CA THR A 27 6.58 -5.52 -22.40
C THR A 27 5.05 -5.42 -22.36
N GLU A 28 4.41 -5.13 -23.50
CA GLU A 28 3.03 -5.56 -23.73
C GLU A 28 3.01 -7.10 -23.89
N GLY A 29 2.25 -7.80 -23.05
CA GLY A 29 1.86 -9.20 -23.31
C GLY A 29 2.78 -10.33 -22.82
N ALA A 30 3.86 -10.07 -22.06
CA ALA A 30 4.70 -11.12 -21.47
C ALA A 30 4.81 -10.99 -19.94
N PHE A 31 4.99 -12.11 -19.23
CA PHE A 31 5.21 -12.16 -17.78
C PHE A 31 6.24 -11.10 -17.36
N THR A 32 5.79 -10.10 -16.60
CA THR A 32 6.64 -9.00 -16.13
C THR A 32 7.74 -9.55 -15.24
N LYS A 33 8.93 -9.76 -15.80
CA LYS A 33 10.12 -10.10 -15.02
C LYS A 33 10.58 -8.84 -14.31
N PHE A 34 10.16 -8.66 -13.06
CA PHE A 34 10.72 -7.65 -12.17
C PHE A 34 12.18 -7.97 -11.88
N ARG A 35 13.08 -7.20 -12.48
CA ARG A 35 14.53 -7.31 -12.23
C ARG A 35 14.93 -6.44 -11.04
N THR A 36 16.04 -6.81 -10.40
CA THR A 36 16.58 -6.09 -9.23
C THR A 36 16.90 -4.62 -9.50
N ASN A 37 17.33 -4.29 -10.73
CA ASN A 37 17.57 -2.91 -11.17
C ASN A 37 16.29 -2.08 -11.27
N GLN A 38 15.13 -2.69 -11.52
CA GLN A 38 13.83 -2.01 -11.55
C GLN A 38 13.30 -1.80 -10.14
N LEU A 39 13.48 -2.79 -9.25
CA LEU A 39 13.09 -2.67 -7.84
C LEU A 39 13.84 -1.55 -7.13
N ALA A 40 15.12 -1.35 -7.47
CA ALA A 40 15.94 -0.26 -6.95
C ALA A 40 15.47 1.15 -7.36
N ARG A 41 14.61 1.27 -8.39
CA ARG A 41 14.04 2.54 -8.84
C ARG A 41 12.77 2.93 -8.08
N LEU A 42 12.23 2.04 -7.25
CA LEU A 42 11.04 2.37 -6.48
C LEU A 42 11.38 3.46 -5.46
N PRO A 43 10.66 4.59 -5.47
CA PRO A 43 10.87 5.64 -4.50
C PRO A 43 10.31 5.15 -3.16
N ILE A 44 11.18 4.64 -2.28
CA ILE A 44 10.79 4.28 -0.91
C ILE A 44 11.13 5.45 -0.01
N HIS A 45 10.11 6.10 0.54
CA HIS A 45 10.29 7.22 1.46
C HIS A 45 10.93 6.73 2.77
N LEU A 46 12.10 7.28 3.09
CA LEU A 46 12.82 6.98 4.32
C LEU A 46 12.35 7.93 5.42
N ILE A 47 11.72 7.38 6.45
CA ILE A 47 11.22 8.17 7.58
C ILE A 47 12.37 8.75 8.40
N ASN A 48 12.26 10.05 8.66
CA ASN A 48 13.01 10.78 9.65
C ASN A 48 12.34 10.67 11.02
N PHE A 49 12.83 9.76 11.87
CA PHE A 49 12.33 9.57 13.25
C PHE A 49 12.58 10.78 14.18
N SER A 50 13.37 11.76 13.74
CA SER A 50 13.57 13.01 14.48
C SER A 50 12.39 13.97 14.31
N ASP A 51 11.57 13.79 13.26
CA ASP A 51 10.32 14.53 13.07
C ASP A 51 9.16 13.79 13.77
N PRO A 52 8.50 14.41 14.76
CA PRO A 52 7.34 13.82 15.42
C PRO A 52 6.18 13.48 14.46
N SER A 53 6.01 14.25 13.39
CA SER A 53 4.94 14.09 12.40
C SER A 53 5.16 12.83 11.56
N GLU A 54 6.38 12.64 11.07
CA GLU A 54 6.72 11.43 10.31
C GLU A 54 6.73 10.18 11.19
N LYS A 55 7.17 10.31 12.45
CA LYS A 55 7.07 9.22 13.42
C LYS A 55 5.61 8.82 13.67
N ALA A 56 4.70 9.79 13.82
CA ALA A 56 3.28 9.52 13.99
C ALA A 56 2.68 8.85 12.74
N ALA A 57 3.09 9.28 11.54
CA ALA A 57 2.68 8.64 10.29
C ALA A 57 3.19 7.19 10.19
N HIS A 58 4.45 6.94 10.56
CA HIS A 58 5.02 5.59 10.66
C HIS A 58 4.20 4.70 11.58
N ASP A 59 3.95 5.15 12.81
CA ASP A 59 3.28 4.35 13.83
C ASP A 59 1.82 4.07 13.43
N LYS A 60 1.16 5.04 12.79
CA LYS A 60 -0.17 4.85 12.19
C LYS A 60 -0.16 3.82 11.07
N MET A 61 0.84 3.86 10.17
CA MET A 61 0.97 2.88 9.10
C MET A 61 1.19 1.47 9.65
N VAL A 62 2.05 1.34 10.66
CA VAL A 62 2.29 0.06 11.33
C VAL A 62 1.01 -0.50 11.94
N GLY A 63 0.21 0.33 12.62
CA GLY A 63 -1.08 -0.08 13.20
C GLY A 63 -2.08 -0.54 12.15
N LEU A 64 -2.19 0.17 11.02
CA LEU A 64 -3.07 -0.22 9.90
C LEU A 64 -2.65 -1.56 9.29
N VAL A 65 -1.35 -1.78 9.12
CA VAL A 65 -0.81 -3.05 8.59
C VAL A 65 -1.05 -4.21 9.56
N GLU A 66 -0.92 -3.97 10.88
CA GLU A 66 -1.25 -4.98 11.88
C GLU A 66 -2.74 -5.35 11.85
N GLN A 67 -3.61 -4.35 11.74
CA GLN A 67 -5.05 -4.56 11.57
C GLN A 67 -5.33 -5.38 10.31
N MET A 68 -4.71 -5.04 9.18
CA MET A 68 -4.85 -5.77 7.92
C MET A 68 -4.44 -7.25 8.07
N LEU A 69 -3.29 -7.50 8.68
CA LEU A 69 -2.81 -8.86 8.94
C LEU A 69 -3.76 -9.64 9.86
N ALA A 70 -4.34 -8.99 10.86
CA ALA A 70 -5.32 -9.61 11.75
C ALA A 70 -6.63 -9.94 11.01
N LEU A 71 -7.11 -9.06 10.12
CA LEU A 71 -8.29 -9.31 9.29
C LEU A 71 -8.06 -10.49 8.34
N HIS A 72 -6.91 -10.53 7.65
CA HIS A 72 -6.57 -11.63 6.75
C HIS A 72 -6.40 -12.98 7.47
N ARG A 73 -5.97 -12.99 8.73
CA ARG A 73 -5.93 -14.22 9.56
C ARG A 73 -7.32 -14.73 9.93
N ARG A 74 -8.34 -13.87 9.99
CA ARG A 74 -9.71 -14.25 10.34
C ARG A 74 -10.50 -14.75 9.12
N LEU A 75 -10.15 -14.30 7.91
CA LEU A 75 -10.83 -14.71 6.66
C LEU A 75 -10.98 -16.23 6.48
N PRO A 76 -9.98 -17.10 6.76
CA PRO A 76 -10.11 -18.54 6.59
C PRO A 76 -11.03 -19.21 7.60
N ALA A 77 -11.24 -18.58 8.77
CA ALA A 77 -12.07 -19.13 9.85
C ALA A 77 -13.57 -18.84 9.64
N VAL A 78 -13.91 -17.88 8.78
CA VAL A 78 -15.28 -17.45 8.56
C VAL A 78 -16.01 -18.36 7.58
N ARG A 79 -17.13 -18.92 8.03
CA ARG A 79 -17.95 -19.86 7.25
C ARG A 79 -19.25 -19.25 6.73
N THR A 80 -19.68 -18.11 7.28
CA THR A 80 -20.93 -17.45 6.91
C THR A 80 -20.71 -16.34 5.89
N PRO A 81 -21.54 -16.23 4.83
CA PRO A 81 -21.43 -15.19 3.82
C PRO A 81 -21.47 -13.75 4.38
N GLY A 82 -22.34 -13.48 5.36
CA GLY A 82 -22.49 -12.14 5.94
C GLY A 82 -21.25 -11.64 6.71
N GLU A 83 -20.62 -12.51 7.50
CA GLU A 83 -19.36 -12.17 8.18
C GLU A 83 -18.21 -11.97 7.18
N LYS A 84 -18.19 -12.74 6.09
CA LYS A 84 -17.18 -12.61 5.03
C LYS A 84 -17.30 -11.24 4.35
N GLU A 85 -18.51 -10.79 4.03
CA GLU A 85 -18.74 -9.45 3.49
C GLU A 85 -18.35 -8.35 4.48
N MET A 86 -18.65 -8.50 5.77
CA MET A 86 -18.23 -7.53 6.79
C MET A 86 -16.71 -7.43 6.89
N LEU A 87 -16.01 -8.56 6.91
CA LEU A 87 -14.55 -8.61 6.91
C LEU A 87 -13.96 -8.01 5.64
N GLN A 88 -14.53 -8.30 4.48
CA GLN A 88 -14.09 -7.75 3.21
C GLN A 88 -14.21 -6.22 3.20
N ARG A 89 -15.33 -5.66 3.68
CA ARG A 89 -15.50 -4.20 3.83
C ARG A 89 -14.48 -3.59 4.79
N GLN A 90 -14.12 -4.29 5.86
CA GLN A 90 -13.08 -3.83 6.79
C GLN A 90 -11.68 -3.84 6.15
N VAL A 91 -11.39 -4.86 5.33
CA VAL A 91 -10.15 -4.93 4.53
C VAL A 91 -10.08 -3.74 3.57
N GLU A 92 -11.11 -3.54 2.76
CA GLU A 92 -11.18 -2.42 1.80
C GLU A 92 -11.06 -1.06 2.47
N SER A 93 -11.70 -0.88 3.63
CA SER A 93 -11.59 0.35 4.42
C SER A 93 -10.17 0.57 4.96
N THR A 94 -9.49 -0.50 5.36
CA THR A 94 -8.12 -0.44 5.88
C THR A 94 -7.13 -0.17 4.74
N ASP A 95 -7.31 -0.80 3.58
CA ASP A 95 -6.53 -0.52 2.36
C ASP A 95 -6.63 0.96 1.97
N GLY A 96 -7.85 1.50 1.88
CA GLY A 96 -8.05 2.91 1.56
C GLY A 96 -7.47 3.88 2.61
N GLN A 97 -7.30 3.45 3.86
CA GLN A 97 -6.58 4.24 4.87
C GLN A 97 -5.07 4.20 4.67
N ILE A 98 -4.51 3.05 4.29
CA ILE A 98 -3.09 2.90 3.95
C ILE A 98 -2.76 3.76 2.73
N ASP A 99 -3.57 3.68 1.67
CA ASP A 99 -3.38 4.46 0.45
C ASP A 99 -3.36 5.96 0.72
N ARG A 100 -4.35 6.48 1.45
CA ARG A 100 -4.38 7.91 1.83
C ARG A 100 -3.16 8.34 2.62
N LEU A 101 -2.69 7.49 3.55
CA LEU A 101 -1.49 7.79 4.34
C LEU A 101 -0.23 7.81 3.45
N VAL A 102 -0.15 6.90 2.48
CA VAL A 102 0.93 6.89 1.49
C VAL A 102 0.85 8.13 0.60
N TYR A 103 -0.32 8.52 0.09
CA TYR A 103 -0.47 9.73 -0.72
C TYR A 103 -0.02 10.99 0.04
N GLN A 104 -0.38 11.09 1.32
CA GLN A 104 0.08 12.17 2.20
C GLN A 104 1.60 12.17 2.38
N LEU A 105 2.20 10.99 2.57
CA LEU A 105 3.65 10.85 2.75
C LEU A 105 4.44 11.28 1.51
N TYR A 106 3.89 11.04 0.33
CA TYR A 106 4.50 11.41 -0.95
C TYR A 106 4.03 12.77 -1.49
N GLY A 107 3.12 13.45 -0.77
CA GLY A 107 2.65 14.79 -1.10
C GLY A 107 1.77 14.88 -2.36
N LEU A 108 1.02 13.82 -2.68
CA LEU A 108 0.19 13.79 -3.88
C LEU A 108 -1.02 14.74 -3.78
N THR A 109 -1.36 15.40 -4.89
CA THR A 109 -2.59 16.19 -5.02
C THR A 109 -3.81 15.32 -5.34
N GLU A 110 -5.02 15.89 -5.24
CA GLU A 110 -6.24 15.16 -5.60
C GLU A 110 -6.28 14.72 -7.06
N GLU A 111 -5.70 15.52 -7.96
CA GLU A 111 -5.57 15.20 -9.38
C GLU A 111 -4.63 14.01 -9.59
N GLU A 112 -3.49 13.99 -8.90
CA GLU A 112 -2.52 12.90 -8.98
C GLU A 112 -3.09 11.61 -8.38
N ILE A 113 -3.85 11.70 -7.28
CA ILE A 113 -4.54 10.56 -6.67
C ILE A 113 -5.52 9.93 -7.67
N LYS A 114 -6.30 10.74 -8.41
CA LYS A 114 -7.23 10.23 -9.43
C LYS A 114 -6.50 9.44 -10.52
N ILE A 115 -5.35 9.94 -10.98
CA ILE A 115 -4.49 9.26 -11.95
C ILE A 115 -4.01 7.91 -11.40
N VAL A 116 -3.57 7.87 -10.14
CA VAL A 116 -3.11 6.63 -9.49
C VAL A 116 -4.25 5.60 -9.35
N GLU A 117 -5.45 6.05 -9.00
CA GLU A 117 -6.63 5.21 -8.85
C GLU A 117 -7.29 4.80 -10.18
N GLY A 118 -6.84 5.38 -11.31
CA GLY A 118 -7.44 5.13 -12.63
C GLY A 118 -8.86 5.69 -12.77
N LYS A 119 -9.13 6.82 -12.10
CA LYS A 119 -10.41 7.54 -12.10
C LYS A 119 -10.32 8.86 -12.86
#